data_AF-A0A6P5ITW8-F1
#
_entry.id   AF-A0A6P5ITW8-F1
#
_cell.length_a   1.000
_cell.length_b   1.000
_cell.length_c   1.000
_cell.angle_alpha   90.00
_cell.angle_beta   90.00
_cell.angle_gamma   90.00
#
_symmetry.space_group_name_H-M   'P 1'
#
loop_
_entity.id
_entity.type
_entity.pdbx_description
1 polymer ?
#
loop_
_entity_poly.entity_id
_entity_poly.type
_entity_poly.pdbx_seq_one_letter_code
_entity_poly.pdbx_strand_id
1 'polypeptide(L)'
;MKMGFGSDLKNSHDALLKLQDWELRLLETVKKFMALRIKSDKEYASTLQNLCNQIDKESTAHMNYVSNVSQTWLLMIQQTEQLSKIMKTHAEDLNSGPLHRLTMMIKDKQQVKKSYMGVHQQIEADMFKVTKTELEKLKTSYRQLIKEMNYAKEKYKEALAKGKETEKAKDRYDKATMKLHVLHNQYVLALKGAQLHQHQYYDTTLPQLLDSLQKMQEEMINALKSIFDEYSQITSLVTEEIVNVHKEIQTSVEQIDPSTEYNNFIDVYRSPAIEEQEIEFDASLLEENESLQANEIMWNNLTAESLQIMFLKRQVRRS
;
A
#
# COMPACT_ATOMS: atom_id res chain seq x y z
N MET A 1 15.80 -0.11 -35.16
CA MET A 1 16.70 0.11 -34.01
C MET A 1 15.85 0.17 -32.75
N LYS A 2 16.23 -0.52 -31.68
CA LYS A 2 15.56 -0.38 -30.39
C LYS A 2 16.06 0.93 -29.76
N MET A 3 15.16 1.85 -29.41
CA MET A 3 15.51 3.08 -28.70
C MET A 3 16.01 2.73 -27.29
N GLY A 4 16.99 3.48 -26.79
CA GLY A 4 17.62 3.24 -25.49
C GLY A 4 18.40 4.45 -24.97
N PHE A 5 18.63 4.50 -23.66
CA PHE A 5 19.32 5.64 -23.03
C PHE A 5 20.73 5.80 -23.61
N GLY A 6 21.45 4.70 -23.84
CA GLY A 6 22.81 4.73 -24.38
C GLY A 6 22.90 5.19 -25.82
N SER A 7 21.89 4.96 -26.66
CA SER A 7 21.84 5.45 -28.03
C SER A 7 21.34 6.89 -28.13
N ASP A 8 20.29 7.22 -27.38
CA ASP A 8 19.45 8.39 -27.67
C ASP A 8 19.61 9.54 -26.64
N LEU A 9 20.19 9.29 -25.47
CA LEU A 9 20.24 10.24 -24.35
C LEU A 9 21.67 10.63 -23.91
N LYS A 10 22.67 10.43 -24.77
CA LYS A 10 24.09 10.74 -24.49
C LYS A 10 24.34 12.18 -24.00
N ASN A 11 23.50 13.13 -24.43
CA ASN A 11 23.63 14.55 -24.06
C ASN A 11 22.51 15.03 -23.12
N SER A 12 21.81 14.11 -22.45
CA SER A 12 20.57 14.41 -21.71
C SER A 12 20.70 14.08 -20.22
N HIS A 13 21.89 14.24 -19.65
CA HIS A 13 22.18 13.99 -18.23
C HIS A 13 21.16 14.67 -17.29
N ASP A 14 20.94 15.98 -17.46
CA ASP A 14 20.02 16.74 -16.61
C ASP A 14 18.57 16.25 -16.70
N ALA A 15 18.15 15.80 -17.88
CA ALA A 15 16.82 15.24 -18.08
C ALA A 15 16.67 13.91 -17.31
N LEU A 16 17.71 13.05 -17.35
CA LEU A 16 17.75 11.80 -16.60
C LEU A 16 17.76 12.01 -15.08
N LEU A 17 18.41 13.08 -14.59
CA LEU A 17 18.34 13.44 -13.16
C LEU A 17 16.93 13.90 -12.78
N LYS A 18 16.32 14.77 -13.58
CA LYS A 18 14.94 15.25 -13.36
C LYS A 18 13.92 14.11 -13.38
N LEU A 19 14.10 13.15 -14.28
CA LEU A 19 13.27 11.94 -14.35
C LEU A 19 13.38 11.16 -13.03
N GLN A 20 14.59 10.86 -12.58
CA GLN A 20 14.81 10.13 -11.32
C GLN A 20 14.23 10.87 -10.09
N ASP A 21 14.34 12.20 -10.05
CA ASP A 21 13.74 13.02 -9.00
C ASP A 21 12.22 13.03 -9.02
N TRP A 22 11.62 13.02 -10.21
CA TRP A 22 10.19 12.88 -10.35
C TRP A 22 9.71 11.49 -9.91
N GLU A 23 10.37 10.43 -10.36
CA GLU A 23 10.03 9.05 -9.98
C GLU A 23 10.17 8.82 -8.47
N LEU A 24 11.21 9.36 -7.83
CA LEU A 24 11.36 9.31 -6.36
C LEU A 24 10.18 9.97 -5.63
N ARG A 25 9.76 11.15 -6.08
CA ARG A 25 8.59 11.86 -5.51
C ARG A 25 7.29 11.08 -5.72
N LEU A 26 7.15 10.42 -6.87
CA LEU A 26 6.01 9.54 -7.14
C LEU A 26 5.99 8.37 -6.17
N LEU A 27 7.12 7.68 -5.98
CA LEU A 27 7.20 6.54 -5.04
C LEU A 27 6.89 6.96 -3.60
N GLU A 28 7.34 8.12 -3.14
CA GLU A 28 6.98 8.65 -1.82
C GLU A 28 5.47 8.96 -1.72
N THR A 29 4.87 9.46 -2.80
CA THR A 29 3.41 9.67 -2.86
C THR A 29 2.65 8.35 -2.73
N VAL A 30 3.08 7.32 -3.46
CA VAL A 30 2.53 5.97 -3.38
C VAL A 30 2.66 5.39 -1.97
N LYS A 31 3.84 5.54 -1.36
CA LYS A 31 4.10 5.09 0.02
C LYS A 31 3.16 5.77 1.02
N LYS A 32 2.99 7.08 0.90
CA LYS A 32 2.04 7.84 1.73
C LYS A 32 0.61 7.35 1.54
N PHE A 33 0.20 7.09 0.30
CA PHE A 33 -1.13 6.54 0.01
C PHE A 33 -1.34 5.17 0.65
N MET A 34 -0.38 4.24 0.52
CA MET A 34 -0.44 2.93 1.16
C MET A 34 -0.50 3.03 2.68
N ALA A 35 0.28 3.91 3.29
CA ALA A 35 0.25 4.15 4.74
C ALA A 35 -1.12 4.67 5.22
N LEU A 36 -1.76 5.56 4.43
CA LEU A 36 -3.12 6.02 4.71
C LEU A 36 -4.12 4.86 4.57
N ARG A 37 -3.99 4.02 3.54
CA ARG A 37 -4.86 2.84 3.38
C ARG A 37 -4.77 1.90 4.57
N ILE A 38 -3.55 1.56 5.02
CA ILE A 38 -3.31 0.74 6.22
C ILE A 38 -3.99 1.35 7.44
N LYS A 39 -3.86 2.66 7.62
CA LYS A 39 -4.50 3.37 8.73
C LYS A 39 -6.03 3.25 8.67
N SER A 40 -6.62 3.48 7.49
CA SER A 40 -8.07 3.36 7.28
C SER A 40 -8.57 1.94 7.57
N ASP A 41 -7.89 0.91 7.07
CA ASP A 41 -8.28 -0.48 7.29
C ASP A 41 -8.19 -0.88 8.77
N LYS A 42 -7.16 -0.39 9.50
CA LYS A 42 -7.03 -0.57 10.96
C LYS A 42 -8.13 0.14 11.75
N GLU A 43 -8.46 1.37 11.38
CA GLU A 43 -9.53 2.14 12.02
C GLU A 43 -10.90 1.48 11.80
N TYR A 44 -11.15 0.97 10.58
CA TYR A 44 -12.36 0.23 10.26
C TYR A 44 -12.47 -1.06 11.09
N ALA A 45 -11.42 -1.88 11.11
CA ALA A 45 -11.36 -3.07 11.96
C ALA A 45 -11.63 -2.75 13.43
N SER A 46 -10.96 -1.73 13.99
CA SER A 46 -11.17 -1.32 15.37
C SER A 46 -12.61 -0.88 15.64
N THR A 47 -13.25 -0.20 14.69
CA THR A 47 -14.64 0.26 14.83
C THR A 47 -15.61 -0.92 14.85
N LEU A 48 -15.42 -1.90 13.96
CA LEU A 48 -16.20 -3.15 13.97
C LEU A 48 -16.01 -3.96 15.25
N GLN A 49 -14.77 -4.09 15.75
CA GLN A 49 -14.52 -4.78 17.02
C GLN A 49 -15.22 -4.08 18.18
N ASN A 50 -15.14 -2.75 18.25
CA ASN A 50 -15.77 -1.97 19.31
C ASN A 50 -17.30 -2.10 19.28
N LEU A 51 -17.91 -2.15 18.10
CA LEU A 51 -19.33 -2.41 17.92
C LEU A 51 -19.72 -3.77 18.53
N CYS A 52 -18.99 -4.84 18.19
CA CYS A 52 -19.26 -6.18 18.71
C CYS A 52 -19.10 -6.25 20.23
N ASN A 53 -18.04 -5.64 20.78
CA ASN A 53 -17.75 -5.63 22.21
C ASN A 53 -18.79 -4.87 23.06
N GLN A 54 -19.52 -3.91 22.48
CA GLN A 54 -20.60 -3.19 23.17
C GLN A 54 -21.85 -4.07 23.31
N ILE A 55 -22.20 -4.78 22.24
CA ILE A 55 -23.43 -5.59 22.15
C ILE A 55 -23.32 -6.90 22.96
N ASP A 56 -22.13 -7.52 22.98
CA ASP A 56 -21.90 -8.77 23.72
C ASP A 56 -22.11 -8.62 25.24
N LYS A 57 -21.86 -7.41 25.78
CA LYS A 57 -22.11 -7.07 27.18
C LYS A 57 -23.60 -6.97 27.53
N GLU A 58 -24.47 -6.79 26.55
CA GLU A 58 -25.92 -6.60 26.73
C GLU A 58 -26.72 -7.87 26.35
N SER A 59 -26.24 -8.70 25.42
CA SER A 59 -26.99 -9.84 24.87
C SER A 59 -26.91 -11.16 25.67
N THR A 60 -26.05 -11.26 26.68
CA THR A 60 -25.88 -12.47 27.53
C THR A 60 -26.72 -12.46 28.81
N ALA A 61 -27.87 -11.76 28.79
CA ALA A 61 -28.86 -11.83 29.86
C ALA A 61 -29.69 -13.14 29.76
N HIS A 62 -29.17 -14.22 30.36
CA HIS A 62 -29.89 -15.33 31.03
C HIS A 62 -31.32 -15.62 30.54
N MET A 63 -31.48 -16.08 29.30
CA MET A 63 -32.71 -16.74 28.87
C MET A 63 -32.64 -18.22 29.25
N ASN A 64 -33.68 -18.73 29.91
CA ASN A 64 -33.82 -20.15 30.26
C ASN A 64 -34.27 -21.02 29.08
N TYR A 65 -34.37 -20.46 27.88
CA TYR A 65 -34.80 -21.12 26.66
C TYR A 65 -33.99 -20.60 25.46
N VAL A 66 -34.01 -21.36 24.37
CA VAL A 66 -33.32 -21.09 23.12
C VAL A 66 -34.28 -20.41 22.13
N SER A 67 -33.83 -19.30 21.53
CA SER A 67 -34.53 -18.54 20.48
C SER A 67 -33.71 -18.59 19.18
N ASN A 68 -34.34 -18.95 18.06
CA ASN A 68 -33.64 -19.04 16.76
C ASN A 68 -33.24 -17.65 16.26
N VAL A 69 -34.08 -16.64 16.51
CA VAL A 69 -33.75 -15.23 16.25
C VAL A 69 -32.53 -14.80 17.06
N SER A 70 -32.47 -15.15 18.34
CA SER A 70 -31.33 -14.80 19.21
C SER A 70 -30.04 -15.48 18.76
N GLN A 71 -30.11 -16.74 18.32
CA GLN A 71 -28.95 -17.46 17.76
C GLN A 71 -28.46 -16.83 16.47
N THR A 72 -29.37 -16.48 15.56
CA THR A 72 -29.04 -15.80 14.30
C THR A 72 -28.36 -14.46 14.59
N TRP A 73 -28.91 -13.67 15.52
CA TRP A 73 -28.33 -12.40 15.94
C TRP A 73 -26.91 -12.56 16.48
N LEU A 74 -26.67 -13.56 17.34
CA LEU A 74 -25.33 -13.85 17.85
C LEU A 74 -24.36 -14.21 16.72
N LEU A 75 -24.78 -15.02 15.75
CA LEU A 75 -23.94 -15.35 14.59
C LEU A 75 -23.61 -14.10 13.77
N MET A 76 -24.57 -13.19 13.57
CA MET A 76 -24.30 -11.93 12.86
C MET A 76 -23.21 -11.10 13.55
N ILE A 77 -23.22 -11.04 14.88
CA ILE A 77 -22.16 -10.36 15.66
C ILE A 77 -20.82 -11.09 15.48
N GLN A 78 -20.79 -12.42 15.58
CA GLN A 78 -19.57 -13.21 15.40
C GLN A 78 -18.97 -13.04 13.99
N GLN A 79 -19.79 -13.02 12.95
CA GLN A 79 -19.35 -12.81 11.57
C GLN A 79 -18.86 -11.37 11.35
N THR A 80 -19.48 -10.38 12.00
CA THR A 80 -18.98 -8.99 12.01
C THR A 80 -17.63 -8.87 12.71
N GLU A 81 -17.42 -9.62 13.80
CA GLU A 81 -16.12 -9.70 14.48
C GLU A 81 -15.07 -10.41 13.60
N GLN A 82 -15.47 -11.43 12.84
CA GLN A 82 -14.59 -12.08 11.88
C GLN A 82 -14.14 -11.13 10.77
N LEU A 83 -15.05 -10.30 10.24
CA LEU A 83 -14.70 -9.24 9.29
C LEU A 83 -13.68 -8.25 9.87
N SER A 84 -13.85 -7.84 11.13
CA SER A 84 -12.88 -7.02 11.85
C SER A 84 -11.47 -7.65 11.84
N LYS A 85 -11.38 -8.95 12.16
CA LYS A 85 -10.10 -9.70 12.19
C LYS A 85 -9.46 -9.78 10.80
N ILE A 86 -10.25 -10.03 9.75
CA ILE A 86 -9.77 -10.04 8.35
C ILE A 86 -9.20 -8.66 7.98
N MET A 87 -9.95 -7.59 8.25
CA MET A 87 -9.51 -6.23 7.91
C MET A 87 -8.24 -5.81 8.65
N LYS A 88 -8.09 -6.22 9.92
CA LYS A 88 -6.86 -6.01 10.68
C LYS A 88 -5.68 -6.74 10.04
N THR A 89 -5.88 -7.99 9.62
CA THR A 89 -4.86 -8.82 8.96
C THR A 89 -4.43 -8.20 7.64
N HIS A 90 -5.37 -7.79 6.79
CA HIS A 90 -5.07 -7.08 5.53
C HIS A 90 -4.18 -5.85 5.77
N ALA A 91 -4.45 -5.08 6.82
CA ALA A 91 -3.64 -3.90 7.14
C ALA A 91 -2.23 -4.25 7.65
N GLU A 92 -2.07 -5.37 8.36
CA GLU A 92 -0.78 -5.88 8.84
C GLU A 92 0.07 -6.46 7.68
N ASP A 93 -0.56 -7.23 6.79
CA ASP A 93 0.06 -7.79 5.58
C ASP A 93 0.48 -6.68 4.62
N LEU A 94 -0.39 -5.69 4.39
CA LEU A 94 -0.06 -4.54 3.54
C LEU A 94 1.14 -3.76 4.11
N ASN A 95 1.21 -3.63 5.44
CA ASN A 95 2.29 -2.91 6.12
C ASN A 95 3.63 -3.66 6.07
N SER A 96 3.61 -4.96 6.32
CA SER A 96 4.82 -5.79 6.39
C SER A 96 5.32 -6.27 5.03
N GLY A 97 4.44 -6.37 4.03
CA GLY A 97 4.77 -6.80 2.66
C GLY A 97 4.98 -5.63 1.69
N PRO A 98 3.95 -5.18 0.95
CA PRO A 98 4.09 -4.17 -0.11
C PRO A 98 4.70 -2.84 0.38
N LEU A 99 4.24 -2.30 1.51
CA LEU A 99 4.75 -1.01 2.01
C LEU A 99 6.24 -1.09 2.40
N HIS A 100 6.66 -2.21 3.02
CA HIS A 100 8.05 -2.43 3.39
C HIS A 100 8.94 -2.51 2.15
N ARG A 101 8.56 -3.34 1.15
CA ARG A 101 9.31 -3.48 -0.11
C ARG A 101 9.38 -2.17 -0.88
N LEU A 102 8.29 -1.40 -0.94
CA LEU A 102 8.28 -0.06 -1.54
C LEU A 102 9.26 0.88 -0.81
N THR A 103 9.31 0.81 0.52
CA THR A 103 10.24 1.62 1.33
C THR A 103 11.70 1.25 1.05
N MET A 104 12.03 -0.03 0.87
CA MET A 104 13.37 -0.46 0.49
C MET A 104 13.71 -0.02 -0.93
N MET A 105 12.79 -0.21 -1.88
CA MET A 105 12.97 0.20 -3.27
C MET A 105 13.26 1.71 -3.42
N ILE A 106 12.63 2.57 -2.60
CA ILE A 106 12.94 4.01 -2.57
C ILE A 106 14.39 4.26 -2.17
N LYS A 107 14.88 3.58 -1.13
CA LYS A 107 16.29 3.70 -0.68
C LYS A 107 17.25 3.22 -1.77
N ASP A 108 16.95 2.09 -2.39
CA ASP A 108 17.76 1.54 -3.48
C ASP A 108 17.80 2.50 -4.66
N LYS A 109 16.67 3.13 -5.02
CA LYS A 109 16.62 4.14 -6.08
C LYS A 109 17.49 5.35 -5.77
N GLN A 110 17.46 5.85 -4.53
CA GLN A 110 18.31 6.96 -4.09
C GLN A 110 19.79 6.61 -4.22
N GLN A 111 20.16 5.38 -3.85
CA GLN A 111 21.52 4.89 -3.95
C GLN A 111 21.96 4.70 -5.41
N VAL A 112 21.11 4.15 -6.27
CA VAL A 112 21.36 4.03 -7.72
C VAL A 112 21.58 5.41 -8.33
N LYS A 113 20.73 6.39 -8.03
CA LYS A 113 20.88 7.78 -8.51
C LYS A 113 22.24 8.36 -8.10
N LYS A 114 22.61 8.21 -6.83
CA LYS A 114 23.89 8.71 -6.29
C LYS A 114 25.09 8.03 -6.97
N SER A 115 25.02 6.71 -7.16
CA SER A 115 26.04 5.92 -7.84
C SER A 115 26.22 6.38 -9.29
N TYR A 116 25.11 6.50 -10.03
CA TYR A 116 25.10 7.00 -11.41
C TYR A 116 25.75 8.40 -11.51
N MET A 117 25.36 9.34 -10.64
CA MET A 117 25.96 10.68 -10.62
C MET A 117 27.47 10.65 -10.39
N GLY A 118 27.93 9.84 -9.42
CA GLY A 118 29.35 9.71 -9.12
C GLY A 118 30.14 9.13 -10.29
N VAL A 119 29.64 8.05 -10.91
CA VAL A 119 30.29 7.43 -12.08
C VAL A 119 30.29 8.40 -13.26
N HIS A 120 29.17 9.06 -13.54
CA HIS A 120 29.05 10.03 -14.63
C HIS A 120 30.05 11.18 -14.47
N GLN A 121 30.12 11.77 -13.29
CA GLN A 121 31.05 12.87 -12.98
C GLN A 121 32.50 12.41 -13.16
N GLN A 122 32.84 11.19 -12.73
CA GLN A 122 34.18 10.65 -12.87
C GLN A 122 34.57 10.48 -14.34
N ILE A 123 33.73 9.83 -15.16
CA ILE A 123 34.04 9.60 -16.57
C ILE A 123 34.11 10.91 -17.36
N GLU A 124 33.30 11.92 -17.02
CA GLU A 124 33.36 13.25 -17.63
C GLU A 124 34.63 14.00 -17.24
N ALA A 125 35.02 13.96 -15.96
CA ALA A 125 36.24 14.60 -15.49
C ALA A 125 37.49 14.02 -16.15
N ASP A 126 37.53 12.69 -16.31
CA ASP A 126 38.62 11.99 -16.99
C ASP A 126 38.66 12.34 -18.49
N MET A 127 37.51 12.36 -19.16
CA MET A 127 37.39 12.78 -20.55
C MET A 127 37.88 14.22 -20.75
N PHE A 128 37.44 15.15 -19.89
CA PHE A 128 37.84 16.56 -19.94
C PHE A 128 39.35 16.73 -19.69
N LYS A 129 39.90 16.02 -18.70
CA LYS A 129 41.32 16.07 -18.37
C LYS A 129 42.20 15.67 -19.56
N VAL A 130 41.91 14.52 -20.17
CA VAL A 130 42.71 13.96 -21.27
C VAL A 130 42.54 14.77 -22.55
N THR A 131 41.31 15.16 -22.91
CA THR A 131 41.02 15.79 -24.21
C THR A 131 41.17 17.31 -24.23
N LYS A 132 41.12 17.97 -23.06
CA LYS A 132 41.24 19.43 -22.95
C LYS A 132 42.46 19.83 -22.14
N THR A 133 42.49 19.49 -20.86
CA THR A 133 43.49 20.03 -19.91
C THR A 133 44.92 19.65 -20.30
N GLU A 134 45.19 18.38 -20.58
CA GLU A 134 46.53 17.91 -20.92
C GLU A 134 46.98 18.38 -22.31
N LEU A 135 46.07 18.37 -23.30
CA LEU A 135 46.37 18.85 -24.65
C LEU A 135 46.64 20.37 -24.66
N GLU A 136 45.89 21.18 -23.92
CA GLU A 136 46.13 22.63 -23.87
C GLU A 136 47.46 22.99 -23.18
N LYS A 137 47.87 22.22 -22.17
CA LYS A 137 49.22 22.35 -21.57
C LYS A 137 50.29 22.11 -22.62
N LEU A 138 50.20 21.00 -23.37
CA LEU A 138 51.16 20.68 -24.42
C LEU A 138 51.17 21.74 -25.53
N LYS A 139 50.00 22.21 -26.00
CA LYS A 139 49.90 23.28 -27.01
C LYS A 139 50.53 24.58 -26.53
N THR A 140 50.36 24.94 -25.27
CA THR A 140 50.94 26.15 -24.69
C THR A 140 52.47 26.06 -24.69
N SER A 141 53.03 24.96 -24.20
CA SER A 141 54.46 24.68 -24.27
C SER A 141 54.97 24.65 -25.72
N TYR A 142 54.18 24.08 -26.65
CA TYR A 142 54.53 23.98 -28.05
C TYR A 142 54.70 25.37 -28.67
N ARG A 143 53.73 26.27 -28.48
CA ARG A 143 53.80 27.66 -28.97
C ARG A 143 55.01 28.40 -28.41
N GLN A 144 55.36 28.15 -27.15
CA GLN A 144 56.54 28.74 -26.52
C GLN A 144 57.85 28.25 -27.17
N LEU A 145 57.99 26.93 -27.36
CA LEU A 145 59.18 26.37 -28.00
C LEU A 145 59.32 26.76 -29.48
N ILE A 146 58.22 26.99 -30.20
CA ILE A 146 58.27 27.56 -31.56
C ILE A 146 58.92 28.95 -31.53
N LYS A 147 58.48 29.82 -30.60
CA LYS A 147 59.04 31.17 -30.47
C LYS A 147 60.53 31.13 -30.13
N GLU A 148 60.93 30.26 -29.20
CA GLU A 148 62.33 30.07 -28.81
C GLU A 148 63.19 29.54 -29.97
N MET A 149 62.71 28.53 -30.70
CA MET A 149 63.40 27.99 -31.86
C MET A 149 63.55 29.03 -32.97
N ASN A 150 62.49 29.78 -33.29
CA ASN A 150 62.54 30.85 -34.28
C ASN A 150 63.50 31.96 -33.87
N TYR A 151 63.52 32.36 -32.60
CA TYR A 151 64.48 33.32 -32.09
C TYR A 151 65.93 32.83 -32.23
N ALA A 152 66.20 31.58 -31.84
CA ALA A 152 67.53 30.97 -31.98
C ALA A 152 67.94 30.86 -33.46
N LYS A 153 67.00 30.57 -34.36
CA LYS A 153 67.21 30.52 -35.81
C LYS A 153 67.66 31.86 -36.37
N GLU A 154 66.97 32.95 -36.01
CA GLU A 154 67.36 34.29 -36.46
C GLU A 154 68.72 34.71 -35.90
N LYS A 155 69.01 34.41 -34.63
CA LYS A 155 70.34 34.67 -34.04
C LYS A 155 71.46 33.90 -34.73
N TYR A 156 71.20 32.65 -35.13
CA TYR A 156 72.16 31.87 -35.90
C TYR A 156 72.42 32.46 -37.29
N LYS A 157 71.37 32.89 -38.00
CA LYS A 157 71.52 33.59 -39.30
C LYS A 157 72.34 34.88 -39.17
N GLU A 158 72.10 35.68 -38.13
CA GLU A 158 72.88 36.89 -37.85
C GLU A 158 74.37 36.58 -37.61
N ALA A 159 74.66 35.53 -36.83
CA ALA A 159 76.03 35.10 -36.54
C ALA A 159 76.76 34.60 -37.80
N LEU A 160 76.05 33.87 -38.68
CA LEU A 160 76.57 33.45 -39.98
C LEU A 160 76.91 34.65 -40.87
N ALA A 161 76.00 35.63 -40.97
CA ALA A 161 76.22 36.83 -41.77
C ALA A 161 77.42 37.68 -41.28
N LYS A 162 77.67 37.67 -39.96
CA LYS A 162 78.78 38.42 -39.33
C LYS A 162 80.08 37.62 -39.20
N GLY A 163 80.09 36.33 -39.51
CA GLY A 163 81.27 35.46 -39.42
C GLY A 163 81.85 35.27 -38.00
N LYS A 164 81.08 35.54 -36.94
CA LYS A 164 81.55 35.53 -35.54
C LYS A 164 80.62 34.68 -34.65
N GLU A 165 81.19 33.88 -33.75
CA GLU A 165 80.46 33.01 -32.80
C GLU A 165 79.47 32.02 -33.44
N THR A 166 79.71 31.63 -34.69
CA THR A 166 78.83 30.79 -35.51
C THR A 166 78.53 29.43 -34.87
N GLU A 167 79.54 28.74 -34.34
CA GLU A 167 79.39 27.40 -33.75
C GLU A 167 78.53 27.42 -32.48
N LYS A 168 78.71 28.44 -31.63
CA LYS A 168 77.92 28.63 -30.41
C LYS A 168 76.46 28.97 -30.72
N ALA A 169 76.22 29.77 -31.75
CA ALA A 169 74.87 30.10 -32.20
C ALA A 169 74.18 28.89 -32.84
N LYS A 170 74.92 28.04 -33.57
CA LYS A 170 74.45 26.77 -34.13
C LYS A 170 74.02 25.79 -33.05
N ASP A 171 74.88 25.52 -32.05
CA ASP A 171 74.56 24.61 -30.94
C ASP A 171 73.29 25.04 -30.18
N ARG A 172 73.08 26.35 -29.98
CA ARG A 172 71.85 26.88 -29.37
C ARG A 172 70.61 26.62 -30.23
N TYR A 173 70.73 26.83 -31.55
CA TYR A 173 69.65 26.55 -32.49
C TYR A 173 69.30 25.05 -32.55
N ASP A 174 70.32 24.19 -32.62
CA ASP A 174 70.15 22.73 -32.66
C ASP A 174 69.49 22.23 -31.37
N LYS A 175 69.90 22.74 -30.20
CA LYS A 175 69.26 22.42 -28.91
C LYS A 175 67.79 22.88 -28.83
N ALA A 176 67.48 24.09 -29.29
CA ALA A 176 66.11 24.59 -29.32
C ALA A 176 65.23 23.76 -30.27
N THR A 177 65.77 23.39 -31.44
CA THR A 177 65.11 22.52 -32.42
C THR A 177 64.87 21.13 -31.85
N MET A 178 65.86 20.53 -31.17
CA MET A 178 65.70 19.22 -30.53
C MET A 178 64.60 19.24 -29.46
N LYS A 179 64.56 20.27 -28.60
CA LYS A 179 63.48 20.42 -27.61
C LYS A 179 62.11 20.52 -28.26
N LEU A 180 61.98 21.29 -29.34
CA LEU A 180 60.73 21.42 -30.09
C LEU A 180 60.30 20.07 -30.70
N HIS A 181 61.22 19.32 -31.30
CA HIS A 181 60.93 18.00 -31.89
C HIS A 181 60.50 16.98 -30.83
N VAL A 182 61.16 16.95 -29.68
CA VAL A 182 60.77 16.08 -28.56
C VAL A 182 59.35 16.42 -28.08
N LEU A 183 59.04 17.70 -27.90
CA LEU A 183 57.70 18.12 -27.51
C LEU A 183 56.65 17.85 -28.60
N HIS A 184 57.02 17.99 -29.87
CA HIS A 184 56.14 17.63 -30.99
C HIS A 184 55.73 16.16 -30.91
N ASN A 185 56.70 15.26 -30.72
CA ASN A 185 56.44 13.83 -30.58
C ASN A 185 55.52 13.55 -29.39
N GLN A 186 55.76 14.18 -28.24
CA GLN A 186 54.88 14.07 -27.06
C GLN A 186 53.46 14.54 -27.35
N TYR A 187 53.31 15.69 -28.01
CA TYR A 187 52.01 16.23 -28.39
C TYR A 187 51.26 15.32 -29.36
N VAL A 188 51.93 14.80 -30.39
CA VAL A 188 51.30 13.91 -31.37
C VAL A 188 50.83 12.61 -30.70
N LEU A 189 51.65 12.02 -29.82
CA LEU A 189 51.27 10.83 -29.06
C LEU A 189 50.09 11.11 -28.12
N ALA A 190 50.14 12.21 -27.36
CA ALA A 190 49.04 12.61 -26.47
C ALA A 190 47.75 12.89 -27.24
N LEU A 191 47.85 13.53 -28.42
CA LEU A 191 46.70 13.77 -29.29
C LEU A 191 46.07 12.46 -29.76
N LYS A 192 46.88 11.48 -30.16
CA LYS A 192 46.38 10.15 -30.53
C LYS A 192 45.73 9.41 -29.36
N GLY A 193 46.33 9.47 -28.17
CA GLY A 193 45.74 8.94 -26.94
C GLY A 193 44.39 9.59 -26.62
N ALA A 194 44.32 10.92 -26.70
CA ALA A 194 43.08 11.66 -26.46
C ALA A 194 42.00 11.36 -27.50
N GLN A 195 42.36 11.21 -28.78
CA GLN A 195 41.43 10.77 -29.83
C GLN A 195 40.85 9.40 -29.49
N LEU A 196 41.68 8.41 -29.15
CA LEU A 196 41.20 7.07 -28.79
C LEU A 196 40.29 7.11 -27.55
N HIS A 197 40.68 7.86 -26.52
CA HIS A 197 39.87 8.02 -25.31
C HIS A 197 38.51 8.68 -25.59
N GLN A 198 38.47 9.68 -26.48
CA GLN A 198 37.23 10.32 -26.89
C GLN A 198 36.29 9.34 -27.60
N HIS A 199 36.79 8.53 -28.54
CA HIS A 199 35.98 7.52 -29.21
C HIS A 199 35.45 6.49 -28.21
N GLN A 200 36.33 5.96 -27.35
CA GLN A 200 35.93 5.01 -26.31
C GLN A 200 34.82 5.58 -25.40
N TYR A 201 34.92 6.86 -25.02
CA TYR A 201 33.92 7.52 -24.19
C TYR A 201 32.54 7.55 -24.88
N TYR A 202 32.47 8.04 -26.12
CA TYR A 202 31.18 8.26 -26.81
C TYR A 202 30.58 7.00 -27.43
N ASP A 203 31.40 6.05 -27.84
CA ASP A 203 30.97 4.85 -28.54
C ASP A 203 30.68 3.70 -27.56
N THR A 204 31.33 3.70 -26.39
CA THR A 204 31.27 2.57 -25.45
C THR A 204 30.93 2.99 -24.02
N THR A 205 31.79 3.77 -23.35
CA THR A 205 31.70 3.99 -21.90
C THR A 205 30.41 4.68 -21.47
N LEU A 206 30.10 5.83 -22.07
CA LEU A 206 28.88 6.57 -21.73
C LEU A 206 27.61 5.80 -22.14
N PRO A 207 27.49 5.24 -23.36
CA PRO A 207 26.35 4.42 -23.72
C PRO A 207 26.09 3.26 -22.75
N GLN A 208 27.14 2.54 -22.36
CA GLN A 208 27.02 1.41 -21.42
C GLN A 208 26.55 1.85 -20.02
N LEU A 209 27.03 3.00 -19.53
CA LEU A 209 26.56 3.57 -18.27
C LEU A 209 25.05 3.88 -18.35
N LEU A 210 24.63 4.50 -19.45
CA LEU A 210 23.24 4.90 -19.67
C LEU A 210 22.31 3.69 -19.86
N ASP A 211 22.73 2.68 -20.62
CA ASP A 211 21.97 1.42 -20.78
C ASP A 211 21.88 0.65 -19.46
N SER A 212 22.93 0.68 -18.64
CA SER A 212 22.91 0.10 -17.30
C SER A 212 21.91 0.84 -16.40
N LEU A 213 21.88 2.18 -16.45
CA LEU A 213 20.87 2.97 -15.75
C LEU A 213 19.46 2.58 -16.22
N GLN A 214 19.22 2.50 -17.53
CA GLN A 214 17.93 2.11 -18.09
C GLN A 214 17.49 0.74 -17.56
N LYS A 215 18.36 -0.26 -17.64
CA LYS A 215 18.08 -1.62 -17.16
C LYS A 215 17.68 -1.62 -15.68
N MET A 216 18.41 -0.89 -14.84
CA MET A 216 18.05 -0.75 -13.43
C MET A 216 16.68 -0.10 -13.25
N GLN A 217 16.34 0.95 -14.02
CA GLN A 217 15.00 1.55 -13.95
C GLN A 217 13.90 0.56 -14.37
N GLU A 218 14.12 -0.21 -15.44
CA GLU A 218 13.17 -1.22 -15.93
C GLU A 218 12.95 -2.34 -14.90
N GLU A 219 14.01 -2.81 -14.24
CA GLU A 219 13.91 -3.79 -13.14
C GLU A 219 13.10 -3.24 -11.95
N MET A 220 13.32 -1.97 -11.59
CA MET A 220 12.53 -1.30 -10.55
C MET A 220 11.06 -1.16 -10.92
N ILE A 221 10.74 -0.89 -12.19
CA ILE A 221 9.35 -0.84 -12.67
C ILE A 221 8.68 -2.22 -12.53
N ASN A 222 9.39 -3.30 -12.84
CA ASN A 222 8.88 -4.66 -12.66
C ASN A 222 8.63 -5.00 -11.17
N ALA A 223 9.53 -4.57 -10.28
CA ALA A 223 9.35 -4.71 -8.84
C ALA A 223 8.12 -3.92 -8.35
N LEU A 224 7.95 -2.67 -8.82
CA LEU A 224 6.79 -1.84 -8.50
C LEU A 224 5.48 -2.46 -8.99
N LYS A 225 5.47 -3.06 -10.19
CA LYS A 225 4.31 -3.80 -10.71
C LYS A 225 3.90 -4.93 -9.75
N SER A 226 4.86 -5.69 -9.24
CA SER A 226 4.60 -6.78 -8.30
C SER A 226 4.07 -6.25 -6.95
N ILE A 227 4.58 -5.11 -6.48
CA ILE A 227 4.07 -4.41 -5.29
C ILE A 227 2.61 -3.98 -5.49
N PHE A 228 2.25 -3.47 -6.67
CA PHE A 228 0.88 -3.06 -6.98
C PHE A 228 -0.10 -4.23 -7.13
N ASP A 229 0.36 -5.34 -7.72
CA ASP A 229 -0.43 -6.56 -7.81
C ASP A 229 -0.79 -7.08 -6.42
N GLU A 230 0.21 -7.21 -5.54
CA GLU A 230 -0.01 -7.67 -4.16
C GLU A 230 -0.85 -6.69 -3.34
N TYR A 231 -0.65 -5.38 -3.50
CA TYR A 231 -1.54 -4.37 -2.92
C TYR A 231 -3.01 -4.61 -3.32
N SER A 232 -3.26 -4.87 -4.61
CA SER A 232 -4.63 -5.05 -5.12
C SER A 232 -5.29 -6.32 -4.57
N GLN A 233 -4.51 -7.38 -4.38
CA GLN A 233 -4.97 -8.65 -3.81
C GLN A 233 -5.31 -8.49 -2.33
N ILE A 234 -4.40 -7.92 -1.54
CA ILE A 234 -4.58 -7.74 -0.08
C ILE A 234 -5.73 -6.78 0.22
N THR A 235 -5.88 -5.70 -0.56
CA THR A 235 -6.86 -4.64 -0.26
C THR A 235 -8.25 -4.88 -0.84
N SER A 236 -8.45 -6.01 -1.51
CA SER A 236 -9.74 -6.40 -2.07
C SER A 236 -10.76 -6.70 -0.96
N LEU A 237 -11.97 -6.17 -1.12
CA LEU A 237 -13.11 -6.46 -0.22
C LEU A 237 -14.02 -7.57 -0.77
N VAL A 238 -13.64 -8.18 -1.89
CA VAL A 238 -14.38 -9.26 -2.56
C VAL A 238 -13.55 -10.55 -2.60
N THR A 239 -12.69 -10.73 -1.59
CA THR A 239 -11.99 -12.00 -1.38
C THR A 239 -12.96 -13.09 -0.95
N GLU A 240 -12.59 -14.34 -1.20
CA GLU A 240 -13.41 -15.49 -0.80
C GLU A 240 -13.72 -15.48 0.71
N GLU A 241 -12.76 -15.08 1.55
CA GLU A 241 -12.95 -14.96 2.99
C GLU A 241 -14.05 -13.95 3.37
N ILE A 242 -14.05 -12.76 2.77
CA ILE A 242 -15.06 -11.74 3.04
C ILE A 242 -16.42 -12.14 2.46
N VAL A 243 -16.44 -12.79 1.29
CA VAL A 243 -17.67 -13.33 0.70
C VAL A 243 -18.27 -14.40 1.61
N ASN A 244 -17.45 -15.29 2.18
CA ASN A 244 -17.91 -16.34 3.09
C ASN A 244 -18.52 -15.74 4.37
N VAL A 245 -17.94 -14.69 4.95
CA VAL A 245 -18.52 -13.97 6.10
C VAL A 245 -19.96 -13.53 5.81
N HIS A 246 -20.18 -12.89 4.65
CA HIS A 246 -21.52 -12.41 4.29
C HIS A 246 -22.48 -13.56 3.94
N LYS A 247 -21.98 -14.65 3.35
CA LYS A 247 -22.76 -15.84 3.03
C LYS A 247 -23.25 -16.57 4.28
N GLU A 248 -22.42 -16.70 5.31
CA GLU A 248 -22.80 -17.28 6.60
C GLU A 248 -23.92 -16.47 7.27
N ILE A 249 -23.81 -15.14 7.25
CA ILE A 249 -24.87 -14.23 7.73
C ILE A 249 -26.17 -14.49 6.97
N GLN A 250 -26.13 -14.48 5.63
CA GLN A 250 -27.31 -14.68 4.81
C GLN A 250 -27.96 -16.05 5.07
N THR A 251 -27.16 -17.11 5.11
CA THR A 251 -27.64 -18.48 5.33
C THR A 251 -28.33 -18.61 6.69
N SER A 252 -27.79 -17.97 7.73
CA SER A 252 -28.39 -17.98 9.06
C SER A 252 -29.72 -17.24 9.11
N VAL A 253 -29.84 -16.10 8.43
CA VAL A 253 -31.11 -15.35 8.32
C VAL A 253 -32.17 -16.18 7.59
N GLU A 254 -31.79 -16.88 6.52
CA GLU A 254 -32.70 -17.75 5.76
C GLU A 254 -33.21 -18.97 6.56
N GLN A 255 -32.50 -19.37 7.63
CA GLN A 255 -32.89 -20.48 8.49
C GLN A 255 -33.94 -20.10 9.56
N ILE A 256 -34.28 -18.81 9.72
CA ILE A 256 -35.31 -18.39 10.66
C ILE A 256 -36.67 -18.89 10.19
N ASP A 257 -37.26 -19.82 10.96
CA ASP A 257 -38.62 -20.29 10.78
C ASP A 257 -39.51 -19.79 11.94
N PRO A 258 -40.43 -18.84 11.68
CA PRO A 258 -41.36 -18.32 12.68
C PRO A 258 -42.20 -19.39 13.37
N SER A 259 -42.48 -20.52 12.69
CA SER A 259 -43.31 -21.59 13.25
C SER A 259 -42.60 -22.38 14.35
N THR A 260 -41.27 -22.31 14.43
CA THR A 260 -40.47 -23.07 15.39
C THR A 260 -39.89 -22.23 16.53
N GLU A 261 -39.96 -20.90 16.44
CA GLU A 261 -39.33 -19.95 17.38
C GLU A 261 -39.73 -20.20 18.84
N TYR A 262 -41.00 -20.56 19.09
CA TYR A 262 -41.52 -20.74 20.44
C TYR A 262 -41.46 -22.19 20.94
N ASN A 263 -40.99 -23.16 20.14
CA ASN A 263 -41.03 -24.57 20.53
C ASN A 263 -40.25 -24.83 21.82
N ASN A 264 -39.00 -24.33 21.91
CA ASN A 264 -38.19 -24.52 23.11
C ASN A 264 -38.78 -23.79 24.32
N PHE A 265 -39.36 -22.59 24.12
CA PHE A 265 -40.06 -21.87 25.18
C PHE A 265 -41.26 -22.68 25.71
N ILE A 266 -42.09 -23.22 24.81
CA ILE A 266 -43.22 -24.07 25.16
C ILE A 266 -42.73 -25.31 25.91
N ASP A 267 -41.66 -25.97 25.46
CA ASP A 267 -41.12 -27.15 26.14
C ASP A 267 -40.65 -26.86 27.57
N VAL A 268 -40.05 -25.68 27.79
CA VAL A 268 -39.56 -25.25 29.13
C VAL A 268 -40.71 -24.86 30.07
N TYR A 269 -41.77 -24.24 29.55
CA TYR A 269 -42.82 -23.62 30.37
C TYR A 269 -44.20 -24.30 30.29
N ARG A 270 -44.37 -25.34 29.46
CA ARG A 270 -45.65 -26.06 29.39
C ARG A 270 -46.02 -26.60 30.76
N SER A 271 -47.18 -26.18 31.26
CA SER A 271 -47.79 -26.74 32.46
C SER A 271 -48.85 -27.76 32.06
N PRO A 272 -49.16 -28.75 32.91
CA PRO A 272 -50.36 -29.54 32.75
C PRO A 272 -51.59 -28.62 32.76
N ALA A 273 -52.62 -29.00 32.01
CA ALA A 273 -53.92 -28.34 32.11
C ALA A 273 -54.41 -28.48 33.55
N ILE A 274 -54.79 -27.35 34.15
CA ILE A 274 -55.50 -27.38 35.43
C ILE A 274 -56.92 -27.78 35.07
N GLU A 275 -57.36 -28.96 35.51
CA GLU A 275 -58.79 -29.28 35.51
C GLU A 275 -59.44 -28.36 36.53
N GLU A 276 -59.99 -27.24 36.04
CA GLU A 276 -60.86 -26.41 36.85
C GLU A 276 -62.06 -27.27 37.26
N GLN A 277 -62.26 -27.42 38.57
CA GLN A 277 -63.46 -28.08 39.06
C GLN A 277 -64.67 -27.32 38.50
N GLU A 278 -65.60 -28.07 37.92
CA GLU A 278 -66.87 -27.51 37.51
C GLU A 278 -67.52 -26.86 38.74
N ILE A 279 -68.03 -25.64 38.56
CA ILE A 279 -68.70 -24.92 39.65
C ILE A 279 -70.02 -25.64 39.89
N GLU A 280 -70.02 -26.52 40.88
CA GLU A 280 -71.18 -27.29 41.29
C GLU A 280 -71.87 -26.64 42.50
N PHE A 281 -73.19 -26.87 42.62
CA PHE A 281 -73.93 -26.51 43.81
C PHE A 281 -73.46 -27.36 44.99
N ASP A 282 -73.03 -26.70 46.07
CA ASP A 282 -72.58 -27.37 47.29
C ASP A 282 -73.74 -28.06 48.01
N ALA A 283 -73.86 -29.37 47.81
CA ALA A 283 -74.92 -30.20 48.37
C ALA A 283 -74.90 -30.25 49.91
N SER A 284 -73.78 -29.92 50.57
CA SER A 284 -73.72 -29.86 52.04
C SER A 284 -74.66 -28.80 52.62
N LEU A 285 -74.99 -27.77 51.83
CA LEU A 285 -75.94 -26.72 52.21
C LEU A 285 -77.39 -27.22 52.32
N LEU A 286 -77.68 -28.43 51.84
CA LEU A 286 -79.02 -29.03 51.87
C LEU A 286 -79.19 -30.10 52.97
N GLU A 287 -78.14 -30.42 53.72
CA GLU A 287 -78.17 -31.51 54.73
C GLU A 287 -79.23 -31.30 55.82
N GLU A 288 -79.54 -30.04 56.16
CA GLU A 288 -80.55 -29.69 57.17
C GLU A 288 -81.91 -29.29 56.56
N ASN A 289 -82.11 -29.42 55.25
CA ASN A 289 -83.33 -28.96 54.57
C ASN A 289 -83.81 -29.91 53.45
N GLU A 290 -84.93 -30.60 53.69
CA GLU A 290 -85.51 -31.55 52.72
C GLU A 290 -86.32 -30.89 51.59
N SER A 291 -86.60 -29.58 51.67
CA SER A 291 -87.52 -28.89 50.74
C SER A 291 -86.80 -28.20 49.56
N LEU A 292 -85.48 -28.05 49.64
CA LEU A 292 -84.67 -27.34 48.65
C LEU A 292 -83.92 -28.35 47.77
N GLN A 293 -83.88 -28.11 46.45
CA GLN A 293 -83.16 -28.96 45.50
C GLN A 293 -81.92 -28.25 44.96
N ALA A 294 -80.81 -29.00 44.87
CA ALA A 294 -79.55 -28.49 44.31
C ALA A 294 -79.75 -28.07 42.85
N ASN A 295 -79.13 -26.96 42.45
CA ASN A 295 -79.23 -26.38 41.10
C ASN A 295 -80.65 -25.93 40.66
N GLU A 296 -81.64 -25.93 41.56
CA GLU A 296 -83.00 -25.47 41.23
C GLU A 296 -83.36 -24.14 41.88
N ILE A 297 -84.07 -23.30 41.13
CA ILE A 297 -84.62 -22.04 41.65
C ILE A 297 -85.94 -22.35 42.34
N MET A 298 -86.05 -22.00 43.63
CA MET A 298 -87.30 -22.09 44.36
C MET A 298 -88.26 -20.98 43.92
N TRP A 299 -89.19 -21.31 43.02
CA TRP A 299 -90.24 -20.41 42.58
C TRP A 299 -91.57 -20.72 43.28
N ASN A 300 -91.96 -19.90 44.26
CA ASN A 300 -93.23 -20.05 44.96
C ASN A 300 -93.80 -18.68 45.39
N ASN A 301 -94.92 -18.68 46.12
CA ASN A 301 -95.62 -17.47 46.55
C ASN A 301 -94.79 -16.56 47.47
N LEU A 302 -93.68 -17.05 48.05
CA LEU A 302 -92.79 -16.30 48.93
C LEU A 302 -91.57 -15.72 48.20
N THR A 303 -91.15 -16.30 47.07
CA THR A 303 -89.93 -15.93 46.33
C THR A 303 -90.18 -15.27 44.97
N ALA A 304 -91.40 -15.32 44.45
CA ALA A 304 -91.73 -14.85 43.10
C ALA A 304 -91.39 -13.36 42.87
N GLU A 305 -91.75 -12.46 43.80
CA GLU A 305 -91.49 -11.01 43.67
C GLU A 305 -89.98 -10.69 43.70
N SER A 306 -89.22 -11.33 44.60
CA SER A 306 -87.78 -11.11 44.72
C SER A 306 -87.00 -11.65 43.53
N LEU A 307 -87.42 -12.79 42.97
CA LEU A 307 -86.85 -13.37 41.74
C LEU A 307 -87.13 -12.50 40.52
N GLN A 308 -88.33 -11.92 40.39
CA GLN A 308 -88.64 -10.95 39.33
C GLN A 308 -87.76 -9.71 39.40
N ILE A 309 -87.55 -9.15 40.60
CA ILE A 309 -86.65 -8.01 40.82
C ILE A 309 -85.20 -8.38 40.48
N MET A 310 -84.73 -9.56 40.90
CA MET A 310 -83.38 -10.05 40.57
C MET A 310 -83.19 -10.23 39.06
N PHE A 311 -84.21 -10.74 38.37
CA PHE A 311 -84.18 -10.92 36.93
C PHE A 311 -84.13 -9.58 36.19
N LEU A 312 -84.98 -8.62 36.57
CA LEU A 312 -84.96 -7.25 36.05
C LEU A 312 -83.61 -6.55 36.28
N LYS A 313 -83.04 -6.67 37.49
CA LYS A 313 -81.71 -6.11 37.82
C LYS A 313 -80.58 -6.74 36.98
N ARG A 314 -80.67 -8.04 36.66
CA ARG A 314 -79.69 -8.71 35.80
C ARG A 314 -79.83 -8.33 34.33
N GLN A 315 -81.03 -8.05 33.84
CA GLN A 315 -81.23 -7.55 32.47
C GLN A 315 -80.67 -6.14 32.28
N VAL A 316 -80.87 -5.23 33.24
CA VAL A 316 -80.33 -3.85 33.18
C VAL A 316 -78.80 -3.81 33.28
N ARG A 317 -78.16 -4.81 33.91
CA ARG A 317 -76.69 -4.92 33.98
C ARG A 317 -76.04 -5.51 32.72
N ARG A 318 -76.82 -6.10 31.81
CA ARG A 318 -76.32 -6.71 30.56
C ARG A 318 -76.55 -5.82 29.33
N SER A 319 -77.24 -4.68 29.50
CA SER A 319 -77.40 -3.60 28.51
C SER A 319 -76.40 -2.48 28.75
#